data_AF-A0A7X8FLE7-F1
#
_entry.id   AF-A0A7X8FLE7-F1
#
_cell.length_a   1.000
_cell.length_b   1.000
_cell.length_c   1.000
_cell.angle_alpha   90.00
_cell.angle_beta   90.00
_cell.angle_gamma   90.00
#
_symmetry.space_group_name_H-M   'P 1'
#
loop_
_entity.id
_entity.type
_entity.pdbx_description
1 polymer ?
#
loop_
_entity_poly.entity_id
_entity_poly.type
_entity_poly.pdbx_seq_one_letter_code
_entity_poly.pdbx_strand_id
1 'polypeptide(L)'
;MSFKEGKFKEARESYEMGLKIFTKVAEQTPDDLDAQRNLSISYDKLGDVADAEGKRGEARGFYEKELEISAQIVEQTPNDPQALRDLIIAYDRLADLLNSEGKHERAREYYEKDVELRKKVLEQTPDDLEIARDLGVSYYKLGGLLGAEGDRKQAREYYEKALEIWKKIVEQTPDDIQALRALSAIYNILGNLSDAEGDRKQEREYYEKALEIRKKIIERTPDDLEALGDLSSAYSNLGNLSYTEGDCKQAREYFEEALDIRKKIVERTPDDIQALRDLSSAYKNLAVISDAEGDLKQEREYYEEALEGFEKFVEQTPDDIQALQDLSITYNNLGFLSNAEGDRKQAKEYYENALESFKKIVERTPDDIQELRNLSAAYNILGNLSDAEGDRKQAKEYYENALEGFKKIVEQTPDNPQALGDLGAVYGNLGVLSDAEGDCKQAREYFEKALEGFEKYIEQTPDDIQTLRTLSGFYIKLGLLSYAEEDRKQAKEYYDKASEGFNKIVEQTPDDLKALQVLAYLQAKLEEEF
;
A
#
# COMPACT_ATOMS: atom_id res chain seq x y z
N MET A 1 27.38 -18.59 0.77
CA MET A 1 27.57 -18.31 2.22
C MET A 1 29.04 -18.39 2.64
N SER A 2 29.75 -19.50 2.40
CA SER A 2 31.13 -19.73 2.86
C SER A 2 32.19 -18.64 2.56
N PHE A 3 32.10 -17.91 1.43
CA PHE A 3 33.08 -16.87 1.08
C PHE A 3 32.83 -15.51 1.79
N LYS A 4 31.57 -15.13 2.01
CA LYS A 4 31.23 -13.92 2.79
C LYS A 4 31.52 -14.15 4.28
N GLU A 5 31.16 -15.31 4.81
CA GLU A 5 31.45 -15.73 6.19
C GLU A 5 32.95 -15.78 6.49
N GLY A 6 33.77 -16.26 5.55
CA GLY A 6 35.23 -16.27 5.70
C GLY A 6 35.84 -14.87 5.82
N LYS A 7 35.34 -13.91 5.03
CA LYS A 7 35.81 -12.51 5.06
C LYS A 7 35.41 -11.76 6.33
N PHE A 8 34.19 -11.99 6.84
CA PHE A 8 33.77 -11.36 8.10
C PHE A 8 34.58 -11.86 9.29
N LYS A 9 34.91 -13.15 9.32
CA LYS A 9 35.75 -13.71 10.37
C LYS A 9 37.16 -13.12 10.39
N GLU A 10 37.81 -13.01 9.23
CA GLU A 10 39.15 -12.42 9.12
C GLU A 10 39.17 -10.92 9.48
N ALA A 11 38.16 -10.17 9.04
CA ALA A 11 37.99 -8.76 9.40
C ALA A 11 37.78 -8.60 10.91
N ARG A 12 36.92 -9.43 11.50
CA ARG A 12 36.64 -9.43 12.93
C ARG A 12 37.90 -9.71 13.76
N GLU A 13 38.64 -10.76 13.44
CA GLU A 13 39.89 -11.10 14.13
C GLU A 13 40.90 -9.95 14.07
N SER A 14 40.98 -9.28 12.91
CA SER A 14 41.86 -8.12 12.70
C SER A 14 41.45 -6.92 13.55
N TYR A 15 40.16 -6.57 13.57
CA TYR A 15 39.66 -5.45 14.37
C TYR A 15 39.67 -5.75 15.87
N GLU A 16 39.44 -6.99 16.30
CA GLU A 16 39.58 -7.38 17.71
C GLU A 16 41.04 -7.30 18.18
N MET A 17 42.00 -7.64 17.31
CA MET A 17 43.42 -7.44 17.60
C MET A 17 43.77 -5.94 17.68
N GLY A 18 43.26 -5.14 16.74
CA GLY A 18 43.37 -3.69 16.76
C GLY A 18 42.82 -3.10 18.05
N LEU A 19 41.60 -3.47 18.42
CA LEU A 19 40.94 -3.03 19.65
C LEU A 19 41.82 -3.33 20.87
N LYS A 20 42.35 -4.56 21.01
CA LYS A 20 43.24 -4.91 22.14
C LYS A 20 44.49 -4.02 22.22
N ILE A 21 45.08 -3.68 21.08
CA ILE A 21 46.26 -2.81 21.02
C ILE A 21 45.86 -1.39 21.43
N PHE A 22 44.83 -0.83 20.80
CA PHE A 22 44.40 0.54 21.05
C PHE A 22 43.81 0.74 22.44
N THR A 23 43.14 -0.25 23.02
CA THR A 23 42.71 -0.23 24.42
C THR A 23 43.92 -0.09 25.34
N LYS A 24 44.96 -0.90 25.15
CA LYS A 24 46.16 -0.84 25.98
C LYS A 24 46.90 0.49 25.83
N VAL A 25 46.95 1.05 24.62
CA VAL A 25 47.56 2.37 24.39
C VAL A 25 46.74 3.46 25.08
N ALA A 26 45.43 3.51 24.85
CA ALA A 26 44.52 4.49 25.46
C ALA A 26 44.51 4.43 27.00
N GLU A 27 44.64 3.24 27.60
CA GLU A 27 44.78 3.08 29.07
C GLU A 27 46.12 3.63 29.60
N GLN A 28 47.19 3.54 28.82
CA GLN A 28 48.52 4.05 29.19
C GLN A 28 48.66 5.54 28.94
N THR A 29 47.90 6.08 28.00
CA THR A 29 47.89 7.49 27.62
C THR A 29 46.45 8.04 27.59
N PRO A 30 45.76 8.17 28.74
CA PRO A 30 44.35 8.60 28.76
C PRO A 30 44.11 9.97 28.14
N ASP A 31 45.07 10.89 28.29
CA ASP A 31 45.00 12.26 27.77
C ASP A 31 45.42 12.39 26.29
N ASP A 32 45.87 11.29 25.66
CA ASP A 32 46.22 11.26 24.23
C ASP A 32 44.96 11.06 23.39
N LEU A 33 44.43 12.17 22.85
CA LEU A 33 43.22 12.16 22.05
C LEU A 33 43.33 11.33 20.77
N ASP A 34 44.52 11.21 20.16
CA ASP A 34 44.73 10.36 18.99
C ASP A 34 44.62 8.86 19.38
N ALA A 35 45.13 8.49 20.56
CA ALA A 35 44.97 7.15 21.09
C ALA A 35 43.50 6.83 21.38
N GLN A 36 42.77 7.75 22.02
CA GLN A 36 41.33 7.61 22.27
C GLN A 36 40.54 7.50 20.96
N ARG A 37 40.87 8.34 19.97
CA ARG A 37 40.23 8.32 18.66
C ARG A 37 40.43 6.99 17.94
N ASN A 38 41.64 6.45 17.92
CA ASN A 38 41.90 5.13 17.34
C ASN A 38 41.15 4.00 18.06
N LEU A 39 40.97 4.12 19.38
CA LEU A 39 40.12 3.21 20.16
C LEU A 39 38.65 3.33 19.74
N SER A 40 38.12 4.55 19.59
CA SER A 40 36.76 4.81 19.09
C SER A 40 36.53 4.19 17.71
N ILE A 41 37.44 4.42 16.75
CA ILE A 41 37.38 3.85 15.39
C ILE A 41 37.40 2.31 15.42
N SER A 42 38.13 1.71 16.37
CA SER A 42 38.15 0.25 16.52
C SER A 42 36.80 -0.28 16.97
N TYR A 43 36.08 0.46 17.83
CA TYR A 43 34.71 0.14 18.22
C TYR A 43 33.74 0.31 17.05
N ASP A 44 33.78 1.41 16.30
CA ASP A 44 32.97 1.60 15.07
C ASP A 44 33.10 0.40 14.13
N LYS A 45 34.35 0.01 13.80
CA LYS A 45 34.61 -1.08 12.87
C LYS A 45 34.14 -2.45 13.38
N LEU A 46 34.20 -2.69 14.69
CA LEU A 46 33.63 -3.90 15.29
C LEU A 46 32.10 -3.85 15.34
N GLY A 47 31.51 -2.67 15.52
CA GLY A 47 30.08 -2.43 15.39
C GLY A 47 29.58 -2.77 13.98
N ASP A 48 30.23 -2.24 12.95
CA ASP A 48 29.95 -2.51 11.53
C ASP A 48 29.98 -4.03 11.24
N VAL A 49 31.01 -4.73 11.75
CA VAL A 49 31.15 -6.18 11.57
C VAL A 49 30.07 -6.95 12.33
N ALA A 50 29.79 -6.58 13.59
CA ALA A 50 28.77 -7.25 14.39
C ALA A 50 27.36 -7.06 13.79
N ASP A 51 27.05 -5.88 13.25
CA ASP A 51 25.78 -5.62 12.60
C ASP A 51 25.65 -6.42 11.28
N ALA A 52 26.72 -6.47 10.48
CA ALA A 52 26.78 -7.31 9.28
C ALA A 52 26.64 -8.82 9.59
N GLU A 53 27.06 -9.27 10.78
CA GLU A 53 26.86 -10.62 11.30
C GLU A 53 25.44 -10.85 11.87
N GLY A 54 24.59 -9.83 11.90
CA GLY A 54 23.25 -9.86 12.50
C GLY A 54 23.25 -9.85 14.04
N LYS A 55 24.40 -9.60 14.67
CA LYS A 55 24.56 -9.55 16.13
C LYS A 55 24.26 -8.16 16.66
N ARG A 56 23.02 -7.70 16.48
CA ARG A 56 22.59 -6.32 16.80
C ARG A 56 22.89 -5.87 18.23
N GLY A 57 22.73 -6.75 19.21
CA GLY A 57 23.03 -6.44 20.61
C GLY A 57 24.52 -6.16 20.85
N GLU A 58 25.40 -6.88 20.15
CA GLU A 58 26.85 -6.67 20.19
C GLU A 58 27.23 -5.40 19.44
N ALA A 59 26.66 -5.19 18.24
CA ALA A 59 26.87 -3.98 17.45
C ALA A 59 26.51 -2.72 18.26
N ARG A 60 25.35 -2.74 18.94
CA ARG A 60 24.95 -1.64 19.83
C ARG A 60 25.98 -1.36 20.91
N GLY A 61 26.48 -2.39 21.58
CA GLY A 61 27.48 -2.23 22.63
C GLY A 61 28.78 -1.60 22.13
N PHE A 62 29.20 -1.92 20.90
CA PHE A 62 30.35 -1.29 20.27
C PHE A 62 30.08 0.17 19.88
N TYR A 63 28.96 0.46 19.22
CA TYR A 63 28.61 1.85 18.88
C TYR A 63 28.40 2.72 20.14
N GLU A 64 27.82 2.19 21.22
CA GLU A 64 27.70 2.92 22.49
C GLU A 64 29.07 3.28 23.08
N LYS A 65 30.09 2.41 22.90
CA LYS A 65 31.47 2.67 23.33
C LYS A 65 32.18 3.69 22.44
N GLU A 66 31.99 3.61 21.14
CA GLU A 66 32.44 4.64 20.20
C GLU A 66 31.85 6.01 20.57
N LEU A 67 30.54 6.08 20.77
CA LEU A 67 29.83 7.29 21.16
C LEU A 67 30.38 7.88 22.47
N GLU A 68 30.59 7.05 23.48
CA GLU A 68 31.15 7.47 24.78
C GLU A 68 32.52 8.16 24.59
N ILE A 69 33.41 7.55 23.81
CA ILE A 69 34.77 8.06 23.59
C ILE A 69 34.74 9.31 22.72
N SER A 70 34.01 9.30 21.59
CA SER A 70 33.90 10.46 20.69
C SER A 70 33.29 11.66 21.39
N ALA A 71 32.30 11.46 22.28
CA ALA A 71 31.73 12.53 23.09
C ALA A 71 32.76 13.14 24.06
N GLN A 72 33.58 12.32 24.72
CA GLN A 72 34.66 12.79 25.61
C GLN A 72 35.74 13.57 24.85
N ILE A 73 36.07 13.17 23.62
CA ILE A 73 37.00 13.90 22.76
C ILE A 73 36.43 15.28 22.41
N VAL A 74 35.16 15.35 22.01
CA VAL A 74 34.49 16.62 21.68
C VAL A 74 34.35 17.54 22.90
N GLU A 75 34.11 17.02 24.10
CA GLU A 75 34.10 17.84 25.33
C GLU A 75 35.44 18.55 25.57
N GLN A 76 36.55 17.89 25.25
CA GLN A 76 37.90 18.45 25.36
C GLN A 76 38.29 19.35 24.17
N THR A 77 37.69 19.10 23.01
CA THR A 77 37.99 19.78 21.73
C THR A 77 36.72 20.24 21.01
N PRO A 78 35.89 21.13 21.61
CA PRO A 78 34.52 21.39 21.16
C PRO A 78 34.39 22.07 19.79
N ASN A 79 35.50 22.54 19.22
CA ASN A 79 35.57 23.18 17.91
C ASN A 79 36.54 22.48 16.97
N ASP A 80 37.04 21.28 17.31
CA ASP A 80 37.83 20.48 16.37
C ASP A 80 36.88 19.83 15.35
N PRO A 81 36.96 20.18 14.05
CA PRO A 81 36.09 19.61 13.04
C PRO A 81 36.20 18.09 12.93
N GLN A 82 37.38 17.51 13.20
CA GLN A 82 37.55 16.05 13.10
C GLN A 82 36.86 15.34 14.26
N ALA A 83 37.03 15.81 15.50
CA ALA A 83 36.31 15.29 16.65
C ALA A 83 34.79 15.40 16.48
N LEU A 84 34.30 16.54 15.96
CA LEU A 84 32.87 16.71 15.66
C LEU A 84 32.38 15.70 14.61
N ARG A 85 33.14 15.49 13.53
CA ARG A 85 32.84 14.48 12.49
C ARG A 85 32.79 13.06 13.06
N ASP A 86 33.70 12.70 13.96
CA ASP A 86 33.71 11.37 14.56
C ASP A 86 32.51 11.16 15.52
N LEU A 87 32.09 12.20 16.26
CA LEU A 87 30.89 12.13 17.11
C LEU A 87 29.60 12.05 16.28
N ILE A 88 29.55 12.77 15.16
CA ILE A 88 28.49 12.68 14.15
C ILE A 88 28.33 11.24 13.65
N ILE A 89 29.43 10.59 13.23
CA ILE A 89 29.41 9.19 12.77
C ILE A 89 28.83 8.28 13.86
N ALA A 90 29.27 8.43 15.11
CA ALA A 90 28.77 7.63 16.22
C ALA A 90 27.25 7.80 16.44
N TYR A 91 26.73 9.04 16.35
CA TYR A 91 25.30 9.29 16.41
C TYR A 91 24.53 8.64 15.25
N ASP A 92 25.02 8.77 14.02
CA ASP A 92 24.41 8.17 12.84
C ASP A 92 24.36 6.64 12.94
N ARG A 93 25.45 5.99 13.37
CA ARG A 93 25.51 4.53 13.55
C ARG A 93 24.50 4.02 14.58
N LEU A 94 24.42 4.67 15.74
CA LEU A 94 23.42 4.32 16.74
C LEU A 94 22.00 4.59 16.25
N ALA A 95 21.76 5.71 15.58
CA ALA A 95 20.44 6.07 15.08
C ALA A 95 19.94 5.07 14.03
N ASP A 96 20.78 4.70 13.05
CA ASP A 96 20.48 3.69 12.03
C ASP A 96 20.14 2.33 12.68
N LEU A 97 20.98 1.88 13.63
CA LEU A 97 20.77 0.62 14.33
C LEU A 97 19.47 0.63 15.15
N LEU A 98 19.22 1.68 15.93
CA LEU A 98 18.01 1.81 16.75
C LEU A 98 16.75 1.89 15.90
N ASN A 99 16.81 2.59 14.76
CA ASN A 99 15.71 2.64 13.82
C ASN A 99 15.39 1.23 13.27
N SER A 100 16.42 0.45 12.91
CA SER A 100 16.25 -0.93 12.45
C SER A 100 15.66 -1.88 13.52
N GLU A 101 15.75 -1.49 14.79
CA GLU A 101 15.17 -2.21 15.94
C GLU A 101 13.74 -1.74 16.29
N GLY A 102 13.18 -0.80 15.53
CA GLY A 102 11.88 -0.19 15.82
C GLY A 102 11.89 0.79 16.99
N LYS A 103 13.07 1.22 17.46
CA LYS A 103 13.21 2.18 18.57
C LYS A 103 13.25 3.62 18.02
N HIS A 104 12.17 4.01 17.36
CA HIS A 104 12.10 5.24 16.58
C HIS A 104 12.34 6.51 17.42
N GLU A 105 11.75 6.62 18.61
CA GLU A 105 11.99 7.77 19.51
C GLU A 105 13.47 7.99 19.82
N ARG A 106 14.21 6.91 20.14
CA ARG A 106 15.65 7.01 20.43
C ARG A 106 16.48 7.27 19.19
N ALA A 107 16.11 6.67 18.06
CA ALA A 107 16.77 6.95 16.79
C ALA A 107 16.64 8.43 16.41
N ARG A 108 15.43 9.00 16.61
CA ARG A 108 15.14 10.42 16.41
C ARG A 108 16.05 11.31 17.24
N GLU A 109 16.19 11.04 18.54
CA GLU A 109 17.07 11.83 19.42
C GLU A 109 18.51 11.89 18.92
N TYR A 110 19.03 10.77 18.39
CA TYR A 110 20.39 10.72 17.86
C TYR A 110 20.54 11.43 16.51
N TYR A 111 19.57 11.28 15.60
CA TYR A 111 19.57 12.05 14.35
C TYR A 111 19.43 13.56 14.59
N GLU A 112 18.64 13.99 15.57
CA GLU A 112 18.51 15.42 15.91
C GLU A 112 19.83 15.99 16.45
N LYS A 113 20.60 15.22 17.23
CA LYS A 113 21.95 15.58 17.68
C LYS A 113 22.96 15.62 16.53
N ASP A 114 22.91 14.63 15.62
CA ASP A 114 23.72 14.62 14.41
C ASP A 114 23.50 15.90 13.59
N VAL A 115 22.24 16.23 13.30
CA VAL A 115 21.86 17.45 12.59
C VAL A 115 22.40 18.71 13.27
N GLU A 116 22.31 18.81 14.60
CA GLU A 116 22.84 19.95 15.35
C GLU A 116 24.35 20.11 15.16
N LEU A 117 25.11 19.01 15.24
CA LEU A 117 26.56 19.04 15.05
C LEU A 117 26.94 19.36 13.60
N ARG A 118 26.27 18.75 12.61
CA ARG A 118 26.53 19.03 11.18
C ARG A 118 26.28 20.50 10.84
N LYS A 119 25.23 21.12 11.39
CA LYS A 119 24.99 22.55 11.27
C LYS A 119 26.14 23.38 11.86
N LYS A 120 26.60 23.03 13.06
CA LYS A 120 27.73 23.71 13.71
C LYS A 120 29.03 23.59 12.89
N VAL A 121 29.28 22.44 12.27
CA VAL A 121 30.43 22.27 11.35
C VAL A 121 30.26 23.15 10.11
N LEU A 122 29.08 23.18 9.48
CA LEU A 122 28.82 24.03 8.31
C LEU A 122 28.90 25.53 8.60
N GLU A 123 28.61 25.98 9.82
CA GLU A 123 28.84 27.38 10.21
C GLU A 123 30.33 27.75 10.17
N GLN A 124 31.22 26.77 10.38
CA GLN A 124 32.68 26.95 10.31
C GLN A 124 33.22 26.72 8.90
N THR A 125 32.56 25.86 8.12
CA THR A 125 32.94 25.50 6.75
C THR A 125 31.75 25.61 5.79
N PRO A 126 31.27 26.82 5.44
CA PRO A 126 30.01 27.00 4.70
C PRO A 126 29.98 26.39 3.29
N ASP A 127 31.16 26.24 2.67
CA ASP A 127 31.32 25.69 1.32
C ASP A 127 31.67 24.19 1.32
N ASP A 128 31.64 23.52 2.49
CA ASP A 128 31.90 22.09 2.60
C ASP A 128 30.69 21.28 2.10
N LEU A 129 30.74 20.94 0.82
CA LEU A 129 29.69 20.14 0.16
C LEU A 129 29.56 18.72 0.73
N GLU A 130 30.58 18.16 1.36
CA GLU A 130 30.49 16.83 1.98
C GLU A 130 29.56 16.90 3.20
N ILE A 131 29.82 17.83 4.11
CA ILE A 131 28.97 18.00 5.30
C ILE A 131 27.56 18.49 4.90
N ALA A 132 27.44 19.32 3.86
CA ALA A 132 26.15 19.72 3.34
C ALA A 132 25.35 18.52 2.81
N ARG A 133 25.96 17.63 2.01
CA ARG A 133 25.31 16.39 1.53
C ARG A 133 24.82 15.56 2.71
N ASP A 134 25.68 15.32 3.68
CA ASP A 134 25.32 14.50 4.82
C ASP A 134 24.20 15.12 5.66
N LEU A 135 24.21 16.45 5.89
CA LEU A 135 23.11 17.13 6.58
C LEU A 135 21.79 16.95 5.81
N GLY A 136 21.84 17.00 4.48
CA GLY A 136 20.69 16.69 3.63
C GLY A 136 20.20 15.25 3.82
N VAL A 137 21.10 14.28 3.95
CA VAL A 137 20.77 12.88 4.26
C VAL A 137 20.13 12.75 5.65
N SER A 138 20.68 13.39 6.68
CA SER A 138 20.14 13.33 8.05
C SER A 138 18.72 13.91 8.12
N TYR A 139 18.47 15.02 7.44
CA TYR A 139 17.10 15.56 7.31
C TYR A 139 16.17 14.62 6.55
N TYR A 140 16.63 13.99 5.48
CA TYR A 140 15.85 12.97 4.78
C TYR A 140 15.49 11.79 5.70
N LYS A 141 16.46 11.27 6.47
CA LYS A 141 16.24 10.17 7.43
C LYS A 141 15.24 10.55 8.53
N LEU A 142 15.34 11.76 9.10
CA LEU A 142 14.37 12.28 10.06
C LEU A 142 12.97 12.38 9.46
N GLY A 143 12.86 12.88 8.22
CA GLY A 143 11.60 12.93 7.50
C GLY A 143 10.97 11.54 7.33
N GLY A 144 11.78 10.54 6.95
CA GLY A 144 11.35 9.14 6.81
C GLY A 144 10.85 8.54 8.11
N LEU A 145 11.60 8.75 9.19
CA LEU A 145 11.26 8.28 10.52
C LEU A 145 9.91 8.84 11.00
N LEU A 146 9.72 10.15 10.89
CA LEU A 146 8.49 10.82 11.30
C LEU A 146 7.30 10.44 10.43
N GLY A 147 7.54 10.22 9.12
CA GLY A 147 6.53 9.70 8.21
C GLY A 147 6.04 8.32 8.63
N ALA A 148 6.96 7.44 9.04
CA ALA A 148 6.62 6.10 9.55
C ALA A 148 5.87 6.14 10.88
N GLU A 149 6.13 7.14 11.74
CA GLU A 149 5.37 7.42 12.96
C GLU A 149 4.00 8.08 12.69
N GLY A 150 3.72 8.48 11.45
CA GLY A 150 2.48 9.14 11.05
C GLY A 150 2.47 10.66 11.23
N ASP A 151 3.56 11.27 11.71
CA ASP A 151 3.71 12.73 11.80
C ASP A 151 4.13 13.33 10.45
N ARG A 152 3.16 13.34 9.52
CA ARG A 152 3.34 13.86 8.15
C ARG A 152 3.78 15.32 8.13
N LYS A 153 3.34 16.12 9.12
CA LYS A 153 3.65 17.55 9.19
C LYS A 153 5.14 17.76 9.49
N GLN A 154 5.67 17.14 10.54
CA GLN A 154 7.10 17.26 10.84
C GLN A 154 7.95 16.57 9.77
N ALA A 155 7.49 15.46 9.19
CA ALA A 155 8.16 14.82 8.07
C ALA A 155 8.36 15.79 6.90
N ARG A 156 7.30 16.50 6.50
CA ARG A 156 7.35 17.53 5.45
C ARG A 156 8.37 18.62 5.77
N GLU A 157 8.38 19.15 7.00
CA GLU A 157 9.35 20.19 7.39
C GLU A 157 10.82 19.73 7.23
N TYR A 158 11.13 18.48 7.54
CA TYR A 158 12.47 17.93 7.37
C TYR A 158 12.82 17.65 5.90
N TYR A 159 11.88 17.12 5.11
CA TYR A 159 12.08 16.95 3.67
C TYR A 159 12.28 18.28 2.94
N GLU A 160 11.57 19.35 3.33
CA GLU A 160 11.78 20.69 2.79
C GLU A 160 13.18 21.25 3.15
N LYS A 161 13.68 21.00 4.36
CA LYS A 161 15.07 21.35 4.73
C LYS A 161 16.09 20.58 3.89
N ALA A 162 15.87 19.27 3.69
CA ALA A 162 16.71 18.46 2.80
C ALA A 162 16.65 19.00 1.36
N LEU A 163 15.46 19.35 0.87
CA LEU A 163 15.25 19.89 -0.47
C LEU A 163 16.10 21.14 -0.72
N GLU A 164 16.09 22.10 0.21
CA GLU A 164 16.87 23.34 0.09
C GLU A 164 18.38 23.10 0.06
N ILE A 165 18.87 22.09 0.78
CA ILE A 165 20.28 21.69 0.74
C ILE A 165 20.62 21.07 -0.62
N TRP A 166 19.84 20.08 -1.06
CA TRP A 166 20.13 19.36 -2.30
C TRP A 166 19.96 20.23 -3.55
N LYS A 167 19.03 21.20 -3.55
CA LYS A 167 18.96 22.24 -4.59
C LYS A 167 20.28 23.00 -4.71
N LYS A 168 20.81 23.52 -3.59
CA LYS A 168 22.08 24.27 -3.58
C LYS A 168 23.27 23.43 -4.02
N ILE A 169 23.30 22.15 -3.64
CA ILE A 169 24.33 21.21 -4.11
C ILE A 169 24.24 21.05 -5.62
N VAL A 170 23.06 20.76 -6.17
CA VAL A 170 22.86 20.61 -7.62
C VAL A 170 23.16 21.90 -8.38
N GLU A 171 22.87 23.08 -7.83
CA GLU A 171 23.26 24.36 -8.43
C GLU A 171 24.80 24.51 -8.56
N GLN A 172 25.56 24.00 -7.59
CA GLN A 172 27.03 24.04 -7.61
C GLN A 172 27.65 22.87 -8.39
N THR A 173 26.95 21.73 -8.46
CA THR A 173 27.39 20.51 -9.13
C THR A 173 26.28 19.97 -10.05
N PRO A 174 25.94 20.68 -11.15
CA PRO A 174 24.79 20.33 -12.00
C PRO A 174 24.92 19.00 -12.73
N ASP A 175 26.14 18.45 -12.78
CA ASP A 175 26.46 17.18 -13.43
C ASP A 175 26.64 16.01 -12.44
N ASP A 176 26.52 16.27 -11.13
CA ASP A 176 26.61 15.22 -10.10
C ASP A 176 25.33 14.38 -10.08
N ILE A 177 25.43 13.16 -10.63
CA ILE A 177 24.32 12.20 -10.71
C ILE A 177 23.79 11.83 -9.31
N GLN A 178 24.63 11.74 -8.29
CA GLN A 178 24.17 11.37 -6.94
C GLN A 178 23.39 12.52 -6.30
N ALA A 179 23.81 13.76 -6.52
CA ALA A 179 23.05 14.93 -6.08
C ALA A 179 21.71 15.06 -6.81
N LEU A 180 21.68 14.80 -8.12
CA LEU A 180 20.44 14.78 -8.91
C LEU A 180 19.49 13.68 -8.42
N ARG A 181 20.00 12.47 -8.14
CA ARG A 181 19.21 11.37 -7.57
C ARG A 181 18.55 11.77 -6.26
N ALA A 182 19.35 12.26 -5.30
CA ALA A 182 18.85 12.69 -3.99
C ALA A 182 17.79 13.80 -4.13
N LEU A 183 18.04 14.80 -4.98
CA LEU A 183 17.09 15.89 -5.23
C LEU A 183 15.77 15.37 -5.83
N SER A 184 15.84 14.48 -6.82
CA SER A 184 14.64 13.89 -7.43
C SER A 184 13.84 13.02 -6.46
N ALA A 185 14.53 12.27 -5.59
CA ALA A 185 13.89 11.45 -4.56
C ALA A 185 13.11 12.31 -3.54
N ILE A 186 13.69 13.44 -3.12
CA ILE A 186 13.02 14.37 -2.20
C ILE A 186 11.79 15.00 -2.86
N TYR A 187 11.90 15.42 -4.13
CA TYR A 187 10.73 15.90 -4.86
C TYR A 187 9.64 14.82 -4.96
N ASN A 188 10.00 13.58 -5.27
CA ASN A 188 9.03 12.50 -5.33
C ASN A 188 8.31 12.28 -3.97
N ILE A 189 9.05 12.29 -2.86
CA ILE A 189 8.44 12.11 -1.52
C ILE A 189 7.54 13.28 -1.14
N LEU A 190 7.94 14.52 -1.43
CA LEU A 190 7.08 15.68 -1.21
C LEU A 190 5.81 15.62 -2.07
N GLY A 191 5.91 15.09 -3.29
CA GLY A 191 4.77 14.75 -4.14
C GLY A 191 3.83 13.74 -3.47
N ASN A 192 4.36 12.61 -3.01
CA ASN A 192 3.58 11.59 -2.28
C ASN A 192 2.89 12.16 -1.02
N LEU A 193 3.56 13.05 -0.28
CA LEU A 193 2.98 13.71 0.88
C LEU A 193 1.84 14.66 0.48
N SER A 194 2.00 15.40 -0.63
CA SER A 194 0.95 16.28 -1.16
C SER A 194 -0.25 15.51 -1.71
N ASP A 195 -0.05 14.34 -2.32
CA ASP A 195 -1.13 13.42 -2.70
C ASP A 195 -1.93 12.98 -1.46
N ALA A 196 -1.24 12.53 -0.41
CA ALA A 196 -1.86 12.09 0.85
C ALA A 196 -2.64 13.22 1.56
N GLU A 197 -2.27 14.48 1.33
CA GLU A 197 -2.96 15.67 1.83
C GLU A 197 -4.08 16.17 0.89
N GLY A 198 -4.18 15.62 -0.32
CA GLY A 198 -5.12 16.05 -1.37
C GLY A 198 -4.75 17.35 -2.08
N ASP A 199 -3.53 17.87 -1.90
CA ASP A 199 -3.02 19.05 -2.61
C ASP A 199 -2.47 18.65 -3.99
N ARG A 200 -3.41 18.43 -4.92
CA ARG A 200 -3.10 18.02 -6.31
C ARG A 200 -2.20 18.99 -7.06
N LYS A 201 -2.26 20.28 -6.71
CA LYS A 201 -1.42 21.30 -7.35
C LYS A 201 0.05 21.13 -6.94
N GLN A 202 0.32 20.98 -5.65
CA GLN A 202 1.69 20.75 -5.16
C GLN A 202 2.21 19.37 -5.57
N GLU A 203 1.36 18.35 -5.51
CA GLU A 203 1.69 16.99 -5.97
C GLU A 203 2.21 17.02 -7.42
N ARG A 204 1.45 17.65 -8.32
CA ARG A 204 1.84 17.82 -9.73
C ARG A 204 3.19 18.53 -9.86
N GLU A 205 3.35 19.68 -9.19
CA GLU A 205 4.58 20.47 -9.27
C GLU A 205 5.81 19.67 -8.84
N TYR A 206 5.68 18.88 -7.76
CA TYR A 206 6.78 18.06 -7.25
C TYR A 206 7.09 16.87 -8.14
N TYR A 207 6.08 16.14 -8.64
CA TYR A 207 6.30 15.04 -9.56
C TYR A 207 6.89 15.48 -10.91
N GLU A 208 6.46 16.63 -11.45
CA GLU A 208 7.02 17.18 -12.69
C GLU A 208 8.51 17.56 -12.52
N LYS A 209 8.89 18.14 -11.38
CA LYS A 209 10.31 18.42 -11.06
C LYS A 209 11.13 17.14 -10.90
N ALA A 210 10.59 16.12 -10.24
CA ALA A 210 11.25 14.82 -10.12
C ALA A 210 11.45 14.16 -11.50
N LEU A 211 10.42 14.20 -12.36
CA LEU A 211 10.47 13.68 -13.73
C LEU A 211 11.54 14.40 -14.56
N GLU A 212 11.60 15.73 -14.51
CA GLU A 212 12.61 16.52 -15.25
C GLU A 212 14.04 16.13 -14.86
N ILE A 213 14.30 15.95 -13.57
CA ILE A 213 15.62 15.54 -13.07
C ILE A 213 15.95 14.10 -13.49
N ARG A 214 15.00 13.16 -13.37
CA ARG A 214 15.19 11.76 -13.77
C ARG A 214 15.46 11.63 -15.28
N LYS A 215 14.82 12.46 -16.12
CA LYS A 215 15.16 12.55 -17.56
C LYS A 215 16.60 12.99 -17.78
N LYS A 216 17.09 14.03 -17.07
CA LYS A 216 18.49 14.49 -17.14
C LYS A 216 19.49 13.43 -16.69
N ILE A 217 19.14 12.61 -15.70
CA ILE A 217 19.97 11.48 -15.27
C ILE A 217 20.09 10.47 -16.41
N ILE A 218 18.97 10.04 -17.00
CA ILE A 218 18.95 9.06 -18.11
C ILE A 218 19.68 9.53 -19.37
N GLU A 219 19.62 10.82 -19.71
CA GLU A 219 20.41 11.39 -20.82
C GLU A 219 21.92 11.15 -20.66
N ARG A 220 22.40 11.06 -19.41
CA ARG A 220 23.82 10.87 -19.05
C ARG A 220 24.15 9.42 -18.74
N THR A 221 23.19 8.65 -18.26
CA THR A 221 23.34 7.26 -17.85
C THR A 221 22.26 6.38 -18.52
N PRO A 222 22.24 6.26 -19.86
CA PRO A 222 21.15 5.59 -20.59
C PRO A 222 21.03 4.09 -20.31
N ASP A 223 22.10 3.47 -19.79
CA ASP A 223 22.14 2.06 -19.46
C ASP A 223 21.97 1.76 -17.96
N ASP A 224 21.74 2.79 -17.16
CA ASP A 224 21.52 2.66 -15.72
C ASP A 224 20.08 2.20 -15.43
N LEU A 225 19.95 0.92 -15.08
CA LEU A 225 18.66 0.27 -14.85
C LEU A 225 17.90 0.86 -13.65
N GLU A 226 18.60 1.29 -12.61
CA GLU A 226 17.99 1.92 -11.43
C GLU A 226 17.40 3.27 -11.81
N ALA A 227 18.15 4.09 -12.55
CA ALA A 227 17.66 5.36 -13.06
C ALA A 227 16.46 5.18 -14.04
N LEU A 228 16.44 4.09 -14.81
CA LEU A 228 15.31 3.77 -15.69
C LEU A 228 14.08 3.40 -14.87
N GLY A 229 14.25 2.58 -13.82
CA GLY A 229 13.19 2.24 -12.88
C GLY A 229 12.59 3.49 -12.24
N ASP A 230 13.45 4.38 -11.73
CA ASP A 230 13.09 5.70 -11.20
C ASP A 230 12.28 6.55 -12.20
N LEU A 231 12.73 6.63 -13.46
CA LEU A 231 12.03 7.38 -14.51
C LEU A 231 10.65 6.79 -14.79
N SER A 232 10.53 5.46 -14.88
CA SER A 232 9.24 4.78 -15.09
C SER A 232 8.25 5.02 -13.94
N SER A 233 8.75 5.08 -12.71
CA SER A 233 7.94 5.38 -11.53
C SER A 233 7.47 6.83 -11.50
N ALA A 234 8.31 7.78 -11.94
CA ALA A 234 7.89 9.18 -12.07
C ALA A 234 6.74 9.35 -13.06
N TYR A 235 6.82 8.67 -14.21
CA TYR A 235 5.73 8.64 -15.17
C TYR A 235 4.47 7.97 -14.61
N SER A 236 4.61 6.84 -13.92
CA SER A 236 3.46 6.17 -13.28
C SER A 236 2.75 7.06 -12.26
N ASN A 237 3.50 7.83 -11.46
CA ASN A 237 2.93 8.75 -10.47
C ASN A 237 2.11 9.87 -11.15
N LEU A 238 2.64 10.47 -12.22
CA LEU A 238 1.91 11.48 -13.00
C LEU A 238 0.71 10.89 -13.75
N GLY A 239 0.79 9.62 -14.17
CA GLY A 239 -0.32 8.86 -14.74
C GLY A 239 -1.47 8.69 -13.74
N ASN A 240 -1.14 8.23 -12.52
CA ASN A 240 -2.11 8.08 -11.42
C ASN A 240 -2.78 9.42 -11.07
N LEU A 241 -1.98 10.50 -10.96
CA LEU A 241 -2.49 11.84 -10.70
C LEU A 241 -3.46 12.30 -11.80
N SER A 242 -3.05 12.17 -13.07
CA SER A 242 -3.88 12.59 -14.22
C SER A 242 -5.19 11.78 -14.29
N TYR A 243 -5.14 10.48 -14.00
CA TYR A 243 -6.33 9.64 -13.91
C TYR A 243 -7.27 10.11 -12.80
N THR A 244 -6.72 10.43 -11.62
CA THR A 244 -7.52 10.89 -10.48
C THR A 244 -8.10 12.30 -10.71
N GLU A 245 -7.52 13.10 -11.59
CA GLU A 245 -8.10 14.37 -12.07
C GLU A 245 -9.12 14.19 -13.20
N GLY A 246 -9.32 12.95 -13.67
CA GLY A 246 -10.24 12.60 -14.76
C GLY A 246 -9.67 12.78 -16.17
N ASP A 247 -8.38 13.11 -16.31
CA ASP A 247 -7.70 13.23 -17.61
C ASP A 247 -7.14 11.85 -18.04
N CYS A 248 -8.04 10.98 -18.50
CA CYS A 248 -7.69 9.63 -18.95
C CYS A 248 -6.69 9.65 -20.11
N LYS A 249 -6.76 10.66 -20.99
CA LYS A 249 -5.85 10.79 -22.13
C LYS A 249 -4.42 11.08 -21.65
N GLN A 250 -4.24 12.05 -20.76
CA GLN A 250 -2.92 12.36 -20.23
C GLN A 250 -2.38 11.22 -19.36
N ALA A 251 -3.25 10.55 -18.60
CA ALA A 251 -2.89 9.36 -17.83
C ALA A 251 -2.36 8.24 -18.72
N ARG A 252 -3.04 7.97 -19.85
CA ARG A 252 -2.60 7.00 -20.86
C ARG A 252 -1.20 7.30 -21.37
N GLU A 253 -0.96 8.54 -21.81
CA GLU A 253 0.36 8.96 -22.32
C GLU A 253 1.48 8.69 -21.30
N TYR A 254 1.25 9.01 -20.02
CA TYR A 254 2.24 8.75 -18.98
C TYR A 254 2.42 7.25 -18.67
N PHE A 255 1.36 6.46 -18.64
CA PHE A 255 1.48 5.02 -18.40
C PHE A 255 2.13 4.28 -19.57
N GLU A 256 1.91 4.72 -20.82
CA GLU A 256 2.59 4.17 -22.00
C GLU A 256 4.11 4.44 -21.95
N GLU A 257 4.51 5.65 -21.57
CA GLU A 257 5.93 5.97 -21.34
C GLU A 257 6.56 5.12 -20.23
N ALA A 258 5.84 4.89 -19.12
CA ALA A 258 6.29 4.01 -18.05
C ALA A 258 6.40 2.54 -18.51
N LEU A 259 5.43 2.06 -19.29
CA LEU A 259 5.40 0.71 -19.85
C LEU A 259 6.62 0.47 -20.77
N ASP A 260 6.89 1.40 -21.68
CA ASP A 260 8.01 1.28 -22.62
C ASP A 260 9.36 1.23 -21.93
N ILE A 261 9.52 1.96 -20.83
CA ILE A 261 10.75 1.89 -20.02
C ILE A 261 10.84 0.53 -19.31
N ARG A 262 9.76 0.05 -18.69
CA ARG A 262 9.75 -1.22 -17.96
C ARG A 262 9.97 -2.43 -18.88
N LYS A 263 9.47 -2.39 -20.11
CA LYS A 263 9.80 -3.37 -21.16
C LYS A 263 11.31 -3.43 -21.41
N LYS A 264 11.97 -2.28 -21.58
CA LYS A 264 13.43 -2.20 -21.76
C LYS A 264 14.22 -2.72 -20.56
N ILE A 265 13.72 -2.51 -19.34
CA ILE A 265 14.33 -3.06 -18.13
C ILE A 265 14.26 -4.59 -18.17
N VAL A 266 13.06 -5.17 -18.34
CA VAL A 266 12.85 -6.63 -18.41
C VAL A 266 13.65 -7.27 -19.55
N GLU A 267 13.75 -6.64 -20.73
CA GLU A 267 14.59 -7.13 -21.83
C GLU A 267 16.07 -7.27 -21.45
N ARG A 268 16.57 -6.40 -20.57
CA ARG A 268 17.95 -6.42 -20.07
C ARG A 268 18.13 -7.30 -18.84
N THR A 269 17.05 -7.57 -18.11
CA THR A 269 17.03 -8.36 -16.87
C THR A 269 15.86 -9.36 -16.88
N PRO A 270 15.86 -10.36 -17.77
CA PRO A 270 14.72 -11.27 -17.94
C PRO A 270 14.43 -12.13 -16.71
N ASP A 271 15.43 -12.35 -15.86
CA ASP A 271 15.32 -13.12 -14.61
C ASP A 271 15.04 -12.22 -13.38
N ASP A 272 14.93 -10.90 -13.55
CA ASP A 272 14.62 -9.98 -12.45
C ASP A 272 13.11 -9.96 -12.19
N ILE A 273 12.74 -10.65 -11.11
CA ILE A 273 11.35 -10.77 -10.66
C ILE A 273 10.70 -9.42 -10.33
N GLN A 274 11.46 -8.45 -9.81
CA GLN A 274 10.90 -7.15 -9.48
C GLN A 274 10.61 -6.36 -10.75
N ALA A 275 11.50 -6.43 -11.74
CA ALA A 275 11.27 -5.83 -13.05
C ALA A 275 10.02 -6.41 -13.74
N LEU A 276 9.81 -7.75 -13.64
CA LEU A 276 8.60 -8.41 -14.14
C LEU A 276 7.34 -7.93 -13.42
N ARG A 277 7.38 -7.80 -12.09
CA ARG A 277 6.25 -7.27 -11.31
C ARG A 277 5.92 -5.82 -11.69
N ASP A 278 6.94 -4.99 -11.86
CA ASP A 278 6.76 -3.60 -12.23
C ASP A 278 6.17 -3.48 -13.65
N LEU A 279 6.65 -4.28 -14.61
CA LEU A 279 6.07 -4.37 -15.95
C LEU A 279 4.59 -4.79 -15.91
N SER A 280 4.26 -5.81 -15.13
CA SER A 280 2.89 -6.30 -14.95
C SER A 280 1.98 -5.23 -14.34
N SER A 281 2.50 -4.46 -13.39
CA SER A 281 1.79 -3.33 -12.79
C SER A 281 1.53 -2.20 -13.80
N ALA A 282 2.44 -1.97 -14.76
CA ALA A 282 2.21 -0.97 -15.82
C ALA A 282 1.09 -1.40 -16.77
N TYR A 283 1.04 -2.69 -17.13
CA TYR A 283 -0.08 -3.23 -17.89
C TYR A 283 -1.40 -3.11 -17.14
N LYS A 284 -1.43 -3.44 -15.84
CA LYS A 284 -2.62 -3.26 -14.98
C LYS A 284 -3.15 -1.82 -15.01
N ASN A 285 -2.27 -0.82 -14.94
CA ASN A 285 -2.68 0.59 -15.01
C ASN A 285 -3.30 0.94 -16.37
N LEU A 286 -2.74 0.45 -17.48
CA LEU A 286 -3.31 0.67 -18.82
C LEU A 286 -4.62 -0.09 -19.05
N ALA A 287 -4.81 -1.24 -18.40
CA ALA A 287 -6.09 -1.93 -18.39
C ALA A 287 -7.19 -1.07 -17.75
N VAL A 288 -6.90 -0.47 -16.58
CA VAL A 288 -7.83 0.46 -15.90
C VAL A 288 -8.17 1.67 -16.77
N ILE A 289 -7.19 2.23 -17.48
CA ILE A 289 -7.47 3.32 -18.45
C ILE A 289 -8.35 2.84 -19.61
N SER A 290 -8.14 1.62 -20.10
CA SER A 290 -8.92 1.08 -21.22
C SER A 290 -10.36 0.76 -20.80
N ASP A 291 -10.59 0.31 -19.57
CA ASP A 291 -11.94 0.19 -18.98
C ASP A 291 -12.64 1.56 -18.90
N ALA A 292 -11.96 2.58 -18.39
CA ALA A 292 -12.50 3.95 -18.31
C ALA A 292 -12.88 4.54 -19.69
N GLU A 293 -12.20 4.12 -20.75
CA GLU A 293 -12.50 4.48 -22.14
C GLU A 293 -13.55 3.57 -22.81
N GLY A 294 -13.92 2.45 -22.16
CA GLY A 294 -14.85 1.45 -22.67
C GLY A 294 -14.26 0.51 -23.74
N ASP A 295 -12.94 0.43 -23.86
CA ASP A 295 -12.25 -0.50 -24.75
C ASP A 295 -11.96 -1.83 -24.03
N LEU A 296 -13.03 -2.64 -23.91
CA LEU A 296 -12.99 -3.96 -23.28
C LEU A 296 -11.95 -4.90 -23.91
N LYS A 297 -11.68 -4.75 -25.21
CA LYS A 297 -10.71 -5.60 -25.90
C LYS A 297 -9.29 -5.26 -25.44
N GLN A 298 -8.95 -3.98 -25.42
CA GLN A 298 -7.62 -3.55 -25.00
C GLN A 298 -7.41 -3.76 -23.49
N GLU A 299 -8.46 -3.55 -22.69
CA GLU A 299 -8.48 -3.89 -21.27
C GLU A 299 -8.11 -5.37 -21.03
N ARG A 300 -8.77 -6.28 -21.75
CA ARG A 300 -8.48 -7.73 -21.70
C ARG A 300 -7.02 -8.02 -22.03
N GLU A 301 -6.53 -7.52 -23.16
CA GLU A 301 -5.15 -7.76 -23.60
C GLU A 301 -4.14 -7.31 -22.52
N TYR A 302 -4.36 -6.15 -21.91
CA TYR A 302 -3.49 -5.67 -20.84
C TYR A 302 -3.59 -6.48 -19.54
N TYR A 303 -4.77 -6.91 -19.12
CA TYR A 303 -4.88 -7.78 -17.94
C TYR A 303 -4.29 -9.16 -18.18
N GLU A 304 -4.37 -9.72 -19.39
CA GLU A 304 -3.74 -11.00 -19.74
C GLU A 304 -2.21 -10.90 -19.72
N GLU A 305 -1.63 -9.80 -20.23
CA GLU A 305 -0.19 -9.52 -20.14
C GLU A 305 0.27 -9.31 -18.68
N ALA A 306 -0.53 -8.60 -17.87
CA ALA A 306 -0.25 -8.44 -16.44
C ALA A 306 -0.32 -9.78 -15.70
N LEU A 307 -1.30 -10.63 -16.04
CA LEU A 307 -1.49 -11.93 -15.43
C LEU A 307 -0.27 -12.83 -15.62
N GLU A 308 0.25 -12.95 -16.85
CA GLU A 308 1.42 -13.80 -17.13
C GLU A 308 2.63 -13.42 -16.27
N GLY A 309 2.89 -12.11 -16.10
CA GLY A 309 4.00 -11.63 -15.29
C GLY A 309 3.78 -11.83 -13.79
N PHE A 310 2.56 -11.62 -13.28
CA PHE A 310 2.24 -11.89 -11.87
C PHE A 310 2.25 -13.38 -11.54
N GLU A 311 1.83 -14.28 -12.44
CA GLU A 311 1.95 -15.72 -12.26
C GLU A 311 3.42 -16.14 -12.09
N LYS A 312 4.30 -15.70 -13.01
CA LYS A 312 5.75 -15.96 -12.91
C LYS A 312 6.38 -15.37 -11.64
N PHE A 313 5.89 -14.22 -11.19
CA PHE A 313 6.34 -13.61 -9.94
C PHE A 313 5.97 -14.50 -8.73
N VAL A 314 4.70 -14.90 -8.61
CA VAL A 314 4.21 -15.79 -7.54
C VAL A 314 4.86 -17.16 -7.58
N GLU A 315 5.18 -17.72 -8.75
CA GLU A 315 5.92 -19.00 -8.86
C GLU A 315 7.28 -18.94 -8.14
N GLN A 316 7.95 -17.79 -8.17
CA GLN A 316 9.26 -17.59 -7.54
C GLN A 316 9.15 -17.10 -6.09
N THR A 317 8.04 -16.44 -5.74
CA THR A 317 7.76 -15.91 -4.40
C THR A 317 6.39 -16.39 -3.89
N PRO A 318 6.18 -17.72 -3.71
CA PRO A 318 4.85 -18.29 -3.45
C PRO A 318 4.23 -17.88 -2.10
N ASP A 319 5.06 -17.37 -1.19
CA ASP A 319 4.67 -16.92 0.14
C ASP A 319 4.60 -15.39 0.27
N ASP A 320 4.93 -14.64 -0.79
CA ASP A 320 4.86 -13.18 -0.77
C ASP A 320 3.40 -12.71 -0.88
N ILE A 321 2.94 -12.01 0.16
CA ILE A 321 1.54 -11.57 0.26
C ILE A 321 1.21 -10.56 -0.85
N GLN A 322 2.13 -9.64 -1.16
CA GLN A 322 1.91 -8.62 -2.17
C GLN A 322 1.82 -9.22 -3.57
N ALA A 323 2.62 -10.24 -3.86
CA ALA A 323 2.56 -11.05 -5.07
C ALA A 323 1.19 -11.69 -5.25
N LEU A 324 0.70 -12.36 -4.20
CA LEU A 324 -0.60 -13.02 -4.19
C LEU A 324 -1.75 -12.02 -4.35
N GLN A 325 -1.65 -10.84 -3.75
CA GLN A 325 -2.64 -9.76 -3.89
C GLN A 325 -2.71 -9.23 -5.33
N ASP A 326 -1.55 -8.93 -5.94
CA ASP A 326 -1.51 -8.45 -7.33
C ASP A 326 -2.09 -9.50 -8.30
N LEU A 327 -1.78 -10.79 -8.06
CA LEU A 327 -2.31 -11.90 -8.86
C LEU A 327 -3.84 -12.06 -8.68
N SER A 328 -4.33 -12.06 -7.43
CA SER A 328 -5.75 -12.28 -7.14
C SER A 328 -6.65 -11.16 -7.67
N ILE A 329 -6.18 -9.91 -7.58
CA ILE A 329 -6.88 -8.74 -8.15
C ILE A 329 -6.95 -8.86 -9.67
N THR A 330 -5.86 -9.27 -10.33
CA THR A 330 -5.83 -9.43 -11.78
C THR A 330 -6.80 -10.51 -12.26
N TYR A 331 -6.83 -11.67 -11.57
CA TYR A 331 -7.83 -12.70 -11.84
C TYR A 331 -9.26 -12.20 -11.62
N ASN A 332 -9.54 -11.48 -10.53
CA ASN A 332 -10.86 -10.93 -10.27
C ASN A 332 -11.34 -9.99 -11.39
N ASN A 333 -10.46 -9.13 -11.90
CA ASN A 333 -10.79 -8.20 -12.99
C ASN A 333 -11.07 -8.95 -14.30
N LEU A 334 -10.24 -9.94 -14.65
CA LEU A 334 -10.50 -10.82 -15.80
C LEU A 334 -11.78 -11.64 -15.64
N GLY A 335 -12.10 -12.07 -14.42
CA GLY A 335 -13.36 -12.74 -14.09
C GLY A 335 -14.57 -11.84 -14.31
N PHE A 336 -14.48 -10.58 -13.88
CA PHE A 336 -15.51 -9.57 -14.09
C PHE A 336 -15.73 -9.30 -15.58
N LEU A 337 -14.64 -9.08 -16.32
CA LEU A 337 -14.67 -8.82 -17.76
C LEU A 337 -15.30 -9.99 -18.54
N SER A 338 -14.89 -11.23 -18.21
CA SER A 338 -15.43 -12.43 -18.85
C SER A 338 -16.91 -12.62 -18.54
N ASN A 339 -17.36 -12.28 -17.32
CA ASN A 339 -18.77 -12.32 -16.97
C ASN A 339 -19.59 -11.24 -17.71
N ALA A 340 -19.03 -10.04 -17.89
CA ALA A 340 -19.65 -8.95 -18.66
C ALA A 340 -19.82 -9.31 -20.15
N GLU A 341 -18.86 -10.03 -20.73
CA GLU A 341 -18.93 -10.58 -22.09
C GLU A 341 -19.88 -11.79 -22.21
N GLY A 342 -20.35 -12.33 -21.08
CA GLY A 342 -21.25 -13.48 -21.02
C GLY A 342 -20.54 -14.84 -21.00
N ASP A 343 -19.21 -14.88 -20.96
CA ASP A 343 -18.44 -16.11 -20.77
C ASP A 343 -18.35 -16.45 -19.27
N ARG A 344 -19.47 -16.98 -18.75
CA ARG A 344 -19.57 -17.38 -17.35
C ARG A 344 -18.60 -18.47 -16.96
N LYS A 345 -18.23 -19.35 -17.91
CA LYS A 345 -17.31 -20.45 -17.63
C LYS A 345 -15.91 -19.90 -17.38
N GLN A 346 -15.42 -19.05 -18.28
CA GLN A 346 -14.12 -18.41 -18.11
C GLN A 346 -14.09 -17.50 -16.88
N ALA A 347 -15.19 -16.77 -16.61
CA ALA A 347 -15.32 -15.97 -15.41
C ALA A 347 -15.16 -16.80 -14.13
N LYS A 348 -15.83 -17.95 -14.06
CA LYS A 348 -15.74 -18.88 -12.93
C LYS A 348 -14.30 -19.38 -12.72
N GLU A 349 -13.61 -19.78 -13.79
CA GLU A 349 -12.21 -20.22 -13.72
C GLU A 349 -11.30 -19.13 -13.12
N TYR A 350 -11.46 -17.88 -13.57
CA TYR A 350 -10.69 -16.76 -13.01
C TYR A 350 -11.03 -16.48 -11.54
N TYR A 351 -12.31 -16.47 -11.17
CA TYR A 351 -12.70 -16.27 -9.77
C TYR A 351 -12.25 -17.40 -8.85
N GLU A 352 -12.20 -18.65 -9.33
CA GLU A 352 -11.64 -19.79 -8.58
C GLU A 352 -10.13 -19.61 -8.34
N ASN A 353 -9.38 -19.14 -9.34
CA ASN A 353 -7.96 -18.84 -9.18
C ASN A 353 -7.70 -17.66 -8.22
N ALA A 354 -8.54 -16.61 -8.30
CA ALA A 354 -8.49 -15.50 -7.35
C ALA A 354 -8.77 -15.99 -5.91
N LEU A 355 -9.80 -16.83 -5.74
CA LEU A 355 -10.17 -17.43 -4.45
C LEU A 355 -9.01 -18.21 -3.82
N GLU A 356 -8.29 -19.01 -4.61
CA GLU A 356 -7.13 -19.78 -4.13
C GLU A 356 -6.01 -18.87 -3.60
N SER A 357 -5.78 -17.74 -4.28
CA SER A 357 -4.79 -16.74 -3.84
C SER A 357 -5.24 -16.03 -2.57
N PHE A 358 -6.52 -15.62 -2.47
CA PHE A 358 -7.05 -15.01 -1.24
C PHE A 358 -7.01 -15.95 -0.04
N LYS A 359 -7.24 -17.25 -0.22
CA LYS A 359 -7.10 -18.24 0.87
C LYS A 359 -5.68 -18.22 1.44
N LYS A 360 -4.66 -18.27 0.56
CA LYS A 360 -3.25 -18.23 0.99
C LYS A 360 -2.91 -16.93 1.72
N ILE A 361 -3.45 -15.80 1.27
CA ILE A 361 -3.26 -14.51 1.95
C ILE A 361 -3.87 -14.56 3.36
N VAL A 362 -5.16 -14.90 3.48
CA VAL A 362 -5.88 -14.93 4.76
C VAL A 362 -5.30 -15.96 5.74
N GLU A 363 -4.76 -17.09 5.28
CA GLU A 363 -4.03 -18.03 6.14
C GLU A 363 -2.83 -17.39 6.86
N ARG A 364 -2.22 -16.36 6.24
CA ARG A 364 -1.06 -15.63 6.77
C ARG A 364 -1.47 -14.34 7.47
N THR A 365 -2.62 -13.77 7.12
CA THR A 365 -3.18 -12.53 7.69
C THR A 365 -4.62 -12.75 8.20
N PRO A 366 -4.83 -13.66 9.18
CA PRO A 366 -6.18 -14.10 9.55
C PRO A 366 -7.06 -13.01 10.15
N ASP A 367 -6.47 -11.93 10.66
CA ASP A 367 -7.15 -10.80 11.28
C ASP A 367 -7.17 -9.55 10.37
N ASP A 368 -6.66 -9.66 9.13
CA ASP A 368 -6.75 -8.54 8.18
C ASP A 368 -8.17 -8.45 7.59
N ILE A 369 -8.88 -7.39 7.97
CA ILE A 369 -10.27 -7.15 7.57
C ILE A 369 -10.41 -7.06 6.05
N GLN A 370 -9.47 -6.42 5.35
CA GLN A 370 -9.57 -6.23 3.92
C GLN A 370 -9.37 -7.54 3.17
N GLU A 371 -8.43 -8.38 3.62
CA GLU A 371 -8.19 -9.69 3.00
C GLU A 371 -9.32 -10.69 3.28
N LEU A 372 -9.86 -10.68 4.50
CA LEU A 372 -11.09 -11.42 4.81
C LEU A 372 -12.24 -10.97 3.89
N ARG A 373 -12.37 -9.66 3.65
CA ARG A 373 -13.41 -9.10 2.79
C ARG A 373 -13.25 -9.57 1.35
N ASN A 374 -12.02 -9.53 0.81
CA ASN A 374 -11.72 -9.98 -0.54
C ASN A 374 -12.04 -11.47 -0.72
N LEU A 375 -11.63 -12.32 0.23
CA LEU A 375 -11.93 -13.75 0.23
C LEU A 375 -13.44 -14.02 0.26
N SER A 376 -14.17 -13.37 1.17
CA SER A 376 -15.62 -13.53 1.30
C SER A 376 -16.38 -13.03 0.08
N ALA A 377 -15.94 -11.93 -0.54
CA ALA A 377 -16.51 -11.43 -1.78
C ALA A 377 -16.31 -12.42 -2.94
N ALA A 378 -15.11 -13.01 -3.07
CA ALA A 378 -14.84 -14.04 -4.08
C ALA A 378 -15.76 -15.25 -3.91
N TYR A 379 -15.95 -15.73 -2.68
CA TYR A 379 -16.94 -16.77 -2.38
C TYR A 379 -18.37 -16.36 -2.79
N ASN A 380 -18.81 -15.15 -2.45
CA ASN A 380 -20.16 -14.69 -2.79
C ASN A 380 -20.38 -14.62 -4.31
N ILE A 381 -19.38 -14.16 -5.07
CA ILE A 381 -19.43 -14.11 -6.55
C ILE A 381 -19.52 -15.52 -7.14
N LEU A 382 -18.71 -16.46 -6.67
CA LEU A 382 -18.78 -17.86 -7.10
C LEU A 382 -20.11 -18.52 -6.73
N GLY A 383 -20.69 -18.14 -5.60
CA GLY A 383 -22.05 -18.53 -5.20
C GLY A 383 -23.10 -18.06 -6.21
N ASN A 384 -23.06 -16.77 -6.57
CA ASN A 384 -23.97 -16.18 -7.57
C ASN A 384 -23.84 -16.87 -8.94
N LEU A 385 -22.62 -17.15 -9.38
CA LEU A 385 -22.37 -17.86 -10.64
C LEU A 385 -22.90 -19.30 -10.59
N SER A 386 -22.65 -20.01 -9.50
CA SER A 386 -23.11 -21.40 -9.33
C SER A 386 -24.64 -21.49 -9.27
N ASP A 387 -25.33 -20.53 -8.63
CA ASP A 387 -26.79 -20.47 -8.61
C ASP A 387 -27.36 -20.18 -10.00
N ALA A 388 -26.74 -19.26 -10.75
CA ALA A 388 -27.11 -18.96 -12.13
C ALA A 388 -26.92 -20.17 -13.08
N GLU A 389 -25.94 -21.04 -12.80
CA GLU A 389 -25.74 -22.33 -13.48
C GLU A 389 -26.73 -23.42 -13.02
N GLY A 390 -27.50 -23.17 -11.96
CA GLY A 390 -28.45 -24.11 -11.36
C GLY A 390 -27.82 -25.10 -10.38
N ASP A 391 -26.52 -24.97 -10.07
CA ASP A 391 -25.84 -25.76 -9.04
C ASP A 391 -26.07 -25.14 -7.66
N ARG A 392 -27.31 -25.30 -7.17
CA ARG A 392 -27.76 -24.77 -5.88
C ARG A 392 -26.94 -25.29 -4.70
N LYS A 393 -26.46 -26.53 -4.79
CA LYS A 393 -25.66 -27.13 -3.73
C LYS A 393 -24.32 -26.42 -3.60
N GLN A 394 -23.61 -26.24 -4.73
CA GLN A 394 -22.34 -25.53 -4.74
C GLN A 394 -22.51 -24.05 -4.38
N ALA A 395 -23.59 -23.41 -4.86
CA ALA A 395 -23.92 -22.04 -4.51
C ALA A 395 -24.08 -21.86 -3.00
N LYS A 396 -24.82 -22.78 -2.34
CA LYS A 396 -25.00 -22.78 -0.89
C LYS A 396 -23.67 -22.90 -0.15
N GLU A 397 -22.80 -23.82 -0.54
CA GLU A 397 -21.49 -24.01 0.08
C GLU A 397 -20.65 -22.72 -0.01
N TYR A 398 -20.64 -22.06 -1.17
CA TYR A 398 -19.94 -20.79 -1.34
C TYR A 398 -20.54 -19.65 -0.51
N TYR A 399 -21.87 -19.50 -0.49
CA TYR A 399 -22.52 -18.49 0.35
C TYR A 399 -22.26 -18.73 1.85
N GLU A 400 -22.24 -19.98 2.32
CA GLU A 400 -21.93 -20.29 3.72
C GLU A 400 -20.49 -19.91 4.09
N ASN A 401 -19.52 -20.12 3.20
CA ASN A 401 -18.14 -19.65 3.38
C ASN A 401 -18.05 -18.12 3.39
N ALA A 402 -18.72 -17.45 2.45
CA ALA A 402 -18.79 -15.98 2.42
C ALA A 402 -19.38 -15.42 3.72
N LEU A 403 -20.45 -16.05 4.20
CA LEU A 403 -21.16 -15.69 5.43
C LEU A 403 -20.25 -15.79 6.66
N GLU A 404 -19.43 -16.83 6.77
CA GLU A 404 -18.49 -16.98 7.89
C GLU A 404 -17.49 -15.82 7.94
N GLY A 405 -16.88 -15.47 6.81
CA GLY A 405 -15.89 -14.38 6.77
C GLY A 405 -16.52 -13.00 7.03
N PHE A 406 -17.68 -12.70 6.45
CA PHE A 406 -18.37 -11.42 6.72
C PHE A 406 -18.84 -11.31 8.18
N LYS A 407 -19.21 -12.42 8.83
CA LYS A 407 -19.48 -12.42 10.28
C LYS A 407 -18.24 -12.04 11.09
N LYS A 408 -17.08 -12.62 10.79
CA LYS A 408 -15.81 -12.26 11.47
C LYS A 408 -15.48 -10.78 11.27
N ILE A 409 -15.70 -10.23 10.08
CA ILE A 409 -15.49 -8.80 9.80
C ILE A 409 -16.42 -7.93 10.66
N VAL A 410 -17.72 -8.25 10.73
CA VAL A 410 -18.68 -7.51 11.55
C VAL A 410 -18.38 -7.64 13.04
N GLU A 411 -17.88 -8.80 13.52
CA GLU A 411 -17.42 -8.95 14.90
C GLU A 411 -16.26 -8.00 15.26
N GLN A 412 -15.35 -7.76 14.29
CA GLN A 412 -14.23 -6.82 14.45
C GLN A 412 -14.63 -5.36 14.20
N THR A 413 -15.68 -5.13 13.39
CA THR A 413 -16.15 -3.79 12.99
C THR A 413 -17.69 -3.66 13.07
N PRO A 414 -18.28 -3.71 14.29
CA PRO A 414 -19.75 -3.87 14.44
C PRO A 414 -20.60 -2.76 13.81
N ASP A 415 -20.05 -1.55 13.74
CA ASP A 415 -20.76 -0.37 13.25
C ASP A 415 -20.36 0.02 11.81
N ASN A 416 -19.48 -0.74 11.14
CA ASN A 416 -19.06 -0.42 9.78
C ASN A 416 -20.20 -0.71 8.77
N PRO A 417 -20.74 0.31 8.07
CA PRO A 417 -21.84 0.11 7.12
C PRO A 417 -21.50 -0.92 6.05
N GLN A 418 -20.32 -0.81 5.45
CA GLN A 418 -19.90 -1.70 4.36
C GLN A 418 -19.87 -3.16 4.79
N ALA A 419 -19.33 -3.47 5.96
CA ALA A 419 -19.33 -4.82 6.53
C ALA A 419 -20.75 -5.36 6.75
N LEU A 420 -21.65 -4.53 7.29
CA LEU A 420 -23.05 -4.88 7.52
C LEU A 420 -23.80 -5.13 6.20
N GLY A 421 -23.55 -4.29 5.19
CA GLY A 421 -24.14 -4.42 3.85
C GLY A 421 -23.66 -5.68 3.12
N ASP A 422 -22.36 -5.97 3.18
CA ASP A 422 -21.78 -7.18 2.57
C ASP A 422 -22.36 -8.45 3.24
N LEU A 423 -22.45 -8.46 4.58
CA LEU A 423 -23.08 -9.55 5.33
C LEU A 423 -24.57 -9.71 4.95
N GLY A 424 -25.29 -8.60 4.85
CA GLY A 424 -26.69 -8.56 4.45
C GLY A 424 -26.90 -9.10 3.03
N ALA A 425 -26.00 -8.79 2.10
CA ALA A 425 -26.06 -9.30 0.73
C ALA A 425 -25.99 -10.84 0.68
N VAL A 426 -25.08 -11.46 1.46
CA VAL A 426 -24.96 -12.92 1.52
C VAL A 426 -26.18 -13.56 2.16
N TYR A 427 -26.74 -12.96 3.22
CA TYR A 427 -28.03 -13.42 3.77
C TYR A 427 -29.14 -13.32 2.74
N GLY A 428 -29.21 -12.23 1.98
CA GLY A 428 -30.17 -12.08 0.89
C GLY A 428 -30.07 -13.19 -0.14
N ASN A 429 -28.84 -13.51 -0.59
CA ASN A 429 -28.58 -14.59 -1.53
C ASN A 429 -29.01 -15.96 -1.00
N LEU A 430 -28.68 -16.28 0.25
CA LEU A 430 -29.16 -17.50 0.92
C LEU A 430 -30.68 -17.54 1.04
N GLY A 431 -31.32 -16.40 1.30
CA GLY A 431 -32.78 -16.29 1.35
C GLY A 431 -33.43 -16.58 0.00
N VAL A 432 -32.88 -16.03 -1.10
CA VAL A 432 -33.35 -16.33 -2.47
C VAL A 432 -33.19 -17.81 -2.78
N LEU A 433 -32.06 -18.42 -2.40
CA LEU A 433 -31.81 -19.83 -2.62
C LEU A 433 -32.80 -20.72 -1.85
N SER A 434 -33.06 -20.41 -0.58
CA SER A 434 -34.05 -21.12 0.25
C SER A 434 -35.48 -20.98 -0.27
N ASP A 435 -35.86 -19.79 -0.76
CA ASP A 435 -37.17 -19.56 -1.38
C ASP A 435 -37.35 -20.41 -2.65
N ALA A 436 -36.31 -20.47 -3.49
CA ALA A 436 -36.29 -21.32 -4.68
C ALA A 436 -36.35 -22.83 -4.36
N GLU A 437 -35.86 -23.24 -3.17
CA GLU A 437 -35.97 -24.60 -2.65
C GLU A 437 -37.35 -24.89 -2.00
N GLY A 438 -38.19 -23.86 -1.83
CA GLY A 438 -39.50 -23.96 -1.21
C GLY A 438 -39.47 -23.91 0.33
N ASP A 439 -38.33 -23.59 0.94
CA ASP A 439 -38.22 -23.38 2.38
C ASP A 439 -38.50 -21.92 2.74
N CYS A 440 -39.77 -21.54 2.66
CA CYS A 440 -40.23 -20.18 2.93
C CYS A 440 -39.86 -19.68 4.33
N LYS A 441 -39.79 -20.60 5.31
CA LYS A 441 -39.44 -20.26 6.69
C LYS A 441 -37.98 -19.85 6.79
N GLN A 442 -37.08 -20.64 6.20
CA GLN A 442 -35.66 -20.34 6.18
C GLN A 442 -35.38 -19.09 5.33
N ALA A 443 -36.07 -18.94 4.20
CA ALA A 443 -35.98 -17.76 3.36
C ALA A 443 -36.34 -16.48 4.13
N ARG A 444 -37.44 -16.50 4.89
CA ARG A 444 -37.86 -15.39 5.76
C ARG A 444 -36.77 -15.03 6.78
N GLU A 445 -36.24 -16.02 7.50
CA GLU A 445 -35.19 -15.77 8.50
C GLU A 445 -33.95 -15.10 7.88
N TYR A 446 -33.55 -15.54 6.68
CA TYR A 446 -32.44 -14.93 5.97
C TYR A 446 -32.74 -13.51 5.48
N PHE A 447 -33.93 -13.25 4.92
CA PHE A 447 -34.31 -11.90 4.51
C PHE A 447 -34.43 -10.95 5.71
N GLU A 448 -34.92 -11.40 6.86
CA GLU A 448 -34.96 -10.60 8.09
C GLU A 448 -33.55 -10.24 8.58
N LYS A 449 -32.59 -11.18 8.53
CA LYS A 449 -31.18 -10.89 8.84
C LYS A 449 -30.53 -9.94 7.83
N ALA A 450 -30.88 -10.07 6.55
CA ALA A 450 -30.42 -9.14 5.51
C ALA A 450 -30.94 -7.72 5.78
N LEU A 451 -32.24 -7.58 6.14
CA LEU A 451 -32.83 -6.29 6.51
C LEU A 451 -32.09 -5.64 7.68
N GLU A 452 -31.81 -6.36 8.76
CA GLU A 452 -31.14 -5.78 9.94
C GLU A 452 -29.81 -5.11 9.58
N GLY A 453 -29.01 -5.74 8.72
CA GLY A 453 -27.74 -5.17 8.23
C GLY A 453 -27.94 -3.93 7.37
N PHE A 454 -28.85 -3.99 6.39
CA PHE A 454 -29.11 -2.87 5.48
C PHE A 454 -29.85 -1.69 6.14
N GLU A 455 -30.69 -1.92 7.15
CA GLU A 455 -31.30 -0.86 7.95
C GLU A 455 -30.24 -0.08 8.73
N LYS A 456 -29.30 -0.77 9.38
CA LYS A 456 -28.16 -0.13 10.05
C LYS A 456 -27.22 0.58 9.08
N TYR A 457 -27.01 0.03 7.88
CA TYR A 457 -26.26 0.68 6.81
C TYR A 457 -26.91 2.02 6.45
N ILE A 458 -28.20 2.01 6.12
CA ILE A 458 -28.90 3.19 5.61
C ILE A 458 -29.11 4.27 6.65
N GLU A 459 -29.17 3.92 7.95
CA GLU A 459 -29.15 4.90 9.04
C GLU A 459 -27.88 5.79 9.01
N GLN A 460 -26.75 5.22 8.58
CA GLN A 460 -25.47 5.94 8.47
C GLN A 460 -25.27 6.62 7.12
N THR A 461 -25.91 6.10 6.06
CA THR A 461 -25.80 6.61 4.68
C THR A 461 -27.18 6.80 4.04
N PRO A 462 -28.01 7.73 4.53
CA PRO A 462 -29.42 7.83 4.13
C PRO A 462 -29.65 8.11 2.64
N ASP A 463 -28.64 8.62 1.94
CA ASP A 463 -28.69 8.99 0.53
C ASP A 463 -28.07 7.93 -0.40
N ASP A 464 -27.67 6.75 0.11
CA ASP A 464 -27.21 5.66 -0.75
C ASP A 464 -28.38 4.98 -1.47
N ILE A 465 -28.61 5.41 -2.71
CA ILE A 465 -29.65 4.90 -3.62
C ILE A 465 -29.55 3.38 -3.82
N GLN A 466 -28.34 2.83 -3.94
CA GLN A 466 -28.19 1.41 -4.25
C GLN A 466 -28.55 0.55 -3.04
N THR A 467 -28.17 1.00 -1.85
CA THR A 467 -28.57 0.36 -0.60
C THR A 467 -30.07 0.50 -0.36
N LEU A 468 -30.67 1.68 -0.59
CA LEU A 468 -32.13 1.87 -0.51
C LEU A 468 -32.87 0.91 -1.45
N ARG A 469 -32.37 0.72 -2.68
CA ARG A 469 -32.97 -0.18 -3.66
C ARG A 469 -32.92 -1.63 -3.20
N THR A 470 -31.78 -2.04 -2.66
CA THR A 470 -31.54 -3.39 -2.15
C THR A 470 -32.42 -3.69 -0.93
N LEU A 471 -32.44 -2.78 0.04
CA LEU A 471 -33.29 -2.85 1.24
C LEU A 471 -34.79 -2.94 0.86
N SER A 472 -35.25 -2.07 -0.04
CA SER A 472 -36.64 -2.07 -0.53
C SER A 472 -36.99 -3.36 -1.26
N GLY A 473 -36.04 -3.95 -2.00
CA GLY A 473 -36.19 -5.26 -2.63
C GLY A 473 -36.40 -6.39 -1.61
N PHE A 474 -35.72 -6.36 -0.46
CA PHE A 474 -35.95 -7.34 0.61
C PHE A 474 -37.31 -7.17 1.28
N TYR A 475 -37.78 -5.93 1.48
CA TYR A 475 -39.15 -5.70 1.94
C TYR A 475 -40.17 -6.27 0.95
N ILE A 476 -39.98 -6.13 -0.37
CA ILE A 476 -40.87 -6.77 -1.36
C ILE A 476 -40.89 -8.30 -1.19
N LYS A 477 -39.72 -8.93 -1.05
CA LYS A 477 -39.61 -10.39 -0.86
C LYS A 477 -40.33 -10.86 0.40
N LEU A 478 -40.16 -10.15 1.52
CA LEU A 478 -40.85 -10.46 2.77
C LEU A 478 -42.36 -10.19 2.69
N GLY A 479 -42.78 -9.14 1.98
CA GLY A 479 -44.18 -8.86 1.68
C GLY A 479 -44.83 -10.00 0.91
N LEU A 480 -44.14 -10.53 -0.12
CA LEU A 480 -44.60 -11.67 -0.91
C LEU A 480 -44.73 -12.94 -0.05
N LEU A 481 -43.74 -13.24 0.81
CA LEU A 481 -43.78 -14.38 1.72
C LEU A 481 -44.95 -14.27 2.72
N SER A 482 -45.10 -13.11 3.37
CA SER A 482 -46.22 -12.87 4.30
C SER A 482 -47.57 -12.92 3.60
N TYR A 483 -47.65 -12.48 2.35
CA TYR A 483 -48.87 -12.60 1.55
C TYR A 483 -49.24 -14.06 1.26
N ALA A 484 -48.24 -14.88 0.93
CA ALA A 484 -48.43 -16.31 0.68
C ALA A 484 -48.86 -17.09 1.95
N GLU A 485 -48.43 -16.61 3.13
CA GLU A 485 -48.81 -17.16 4.44
C GLU A 485 -50.15 -16.61 4.96
N GLU A 486 -50.89 -15.84 4.15
CA GLU A 486 -52.14 -15.17 4.52
C GLU A 486 -52.02 -14.13 5.66
N ASP A 487 -50.80 -13.74 6.05
CA ASP A 487 -50.57 -12.61 6.96
C ASP A 487 -50.64 -11.29 6.19
N ARG A 488 -51.87 -10.90 5.86
CA ARG A 488 -52.15 -9.68 5.12
C ARG A 488 -51.66 -8.42 5.83
N LYS A 489 -51.69 -8.40 7.17
CA LYS A 489 -51.26 -7.21 7.92
C LYS A 489 -49.76 -6.99 7.76
N GLN A 490 -48.97 -8.05 7.95
CA GLN A 490 -47.52 -7.97 7.85
C GLN A 490 -47.07 -7.75 6.40
N ALA A 491 -47.75 -8.37 5.43
CA ALA A 491 -47.48 -8.16 4.01
C ALA A 491 -47.64 -6.69 3.60
N LYS A 492 -48.74 -6.05 4.04
CA LYS A 492 -48.98 -4.62 3.80
C LYS A 492 -47.87 -3.75 4.39
N GLU A 493 -47.47 -3.98 5.63
CA GLU A 493 -46.40 -3.21 6.28
C GLU A 493 -45.09 -3.25 5.48
N TYR A 494 -44.71 -4.43 4.98
CA TYR A 494 -43.52 -4.56 4.15
C TYR A 494 -43.66 -3.85 2.80
N TYR A 495 -44.81 -3.94 2.13
CA TYR A 495 -45.04 -3.21 0.88
C TYR A 495 -45.06 -1.69 1.07
N ASP A 496 -45.58 -1.19 2.20
CA ASP A 496 -45.54 0.22 2.55
C ASP A 496 -44.07 0.67 2.74
N LYS A 497 -43.27 -0.07 3.51
CA LYS A 497 -41.82 0.21 3.70
C LYS A 497 -41.03 0.16 2.39
N ALA A 498 -41.32 -0.80 1.51
CA ALA A 498 -40.72 -0.85 0.19
C ALA A 498 -41.08 0.40 -0.63
N SER A 499 -42.34 0.84 -0.57
CA SER A 499 -42.82 2.04 -1.28
C SER A 499 -42.13 3.30 -0.76
N GLU A 500 -41.97 3.43 0.55
CA GLU A 500 -41.21 4.55 1.16
C GLU A 500 -39.77 4.61 0.65
N GLY A 501 -39.07 3.48 0.60
CA GLY A 501 -37.70 3.41 0.09
C GLY A 501 -37.60 3.78 -1.39
N PHE A 502 -38.48 3.25 -2.24
CA PHE A 502 -38.49 3.61 -3.67
C PHE A 502 -38.93 5.04 -3.93
N ASN A 503 -39.81 5.62 -3.11
CA ASN A 503 -40.16 7.05 -3.20
C ASN A 503 -38.92 7.93 -2.92
N LYS A 504 -38.11 7.61 -1.90
CA LYS A 504 -36.84 8.33 -1.64
C LYS A 504 -35.88 8.24 -2.82
N ILE A 505 -35.78 7.06 -3.47
CA ILE A 505 -34.97 6.91 -4.68
C ILE A 505 -35.45 7.84 -5.79
N VAL A 506 -36.76 7.91 -6.05
CA VAL A 506 -37.33 8.78 -7.08
C VAL A 506 -37.19 10.27 -6.71
N GLU A 507 -37.27 10.64 -5.44
CA GLU A 507 -37.01 12.02 -4.99
C GLU A 507 -35.57 12.47 -5.33
N GLN A 508 -34.61 11.56 -5.19
CA GLN A 508 -33.20 11.82 -5.51
C GLN A 508 -32.89 11.66 -7.00
N THR A 509 -33.59 10.75 -7.68
CA THR A 509 -33.43 10.41 -9.10
C THR A 509 -34.78 10.34 -9.81
N PRO A 510 -35.39 11.48 -10.16
CA PRO A 510 -36.75 11.53 -10.71
C PRO A 510 -36.94 10.75 -12.01
N ASP A 511 -35.87 10.56 -12.77
CA ASP A 511 -35.88 9.85 -14.06
C ASP A 511 -35.54 8.35 -13.93
N ASP A 512 -35.42 7.80 -12.72
CA ASP A 512 -35.22 6.36 -12.53
C ASP A 512 -36.48 5.56 -12.90
N LEU A 513 -36.54 5.16 -14.17
CA LEU A 513 -37.63 4.36 -14.72
C LEU A 513 -37.83 3.04 -13.99
N LYS A 514 -36.78 2.42 -13.44
CA LYS A 514 -36.92 1.15 -12.71
C LYS A 514 -37.61 1.39 -11.38
N ALA A 515 -37.20 2.43 -10.64
CA ALA A 515 -37.84 2.79 -9.38
C ALA A 515 -39.32 3.16 -9.59
N LEU A 516 -39.64 3.95 -10.62
CA LEU A 516 -41.02 4.30 -10.97
C LEU A 516 -41.88 3.08 -11.34
N GLN A 517 -41.33 2.12 -12.09
CA GLN A 517 -42.04 0.88 -12.41
C GLN A 517 -42.34 0.04 -11.17
N VAL A 518 -41.39 -0.06 -10.24
CA VAL A 518 -41.60 -0.81 -9.00
C VAL A 518 -42.62 -0.11 -8.09
N LEU A 519 -42.63 1.22 -8.01
CA LEU A 519 -43.66 1.97 -7.29
C LEU A 519 -45.06 1.74 -7.87
N ALA A 520 -45.21 1.76 -9.19
CA ALA A 520 -46.49 1.46 -9.83
C ALA A 520 -46.98 0.03 -9.51
N TYR A 521 -46.05 -0.94 -9.51
CA TYR A 521 -46.35 -2.31 -9.10
C TYR A 521 -46.81 -2.39 -7.62
N LEU A 522 -46.08 -1.73 -6.72
CA LEU A 522 -46.41 -1.69 -5.30
C LEU A 522 -47.75 -1.02 -5.03
N GLN A 523 -48.05 0.09 -5.72
CA GLN A 523 -49.33 0.77 -5.60
C GLN A 523 -50.49 -0.13 -6.05
N ALA A 524 -50.38 -0.79 -7.20
CA ALA A 524 -51.40 -1.71 -7.67
C ALA A 524 -51.62 -2.87 -6.67
N LYS A 525 -50.53 -3.42 -6.12
CA LYS A 525 -50.61 -4.47 -5.09
C LYS A 525 -51.30 -4.00 -3.82
N LEU A 526 -51.00 -2.78 -3.35
CA LEU A 526 -51.60 -2.19 -2.16
C LEU A 526 -53.09 -1.85 -2.35
N GLU A 527 -53.51 -1.45 -3.55
CA GLU A 527 -54.90 -1.10 -3.86
C GLU A 527 -55.80 -2.32 -4.17
N GLU A 528 -55.25 -3.36 -4.80
CA GLU A 528 -56.03 -4.54 -5.22
C GLU A 528 -56.17 -5.60 -4.11
N GLU A 529 -55.20 -5.71 -3.20
CA GLU A 529 -55.08 -6.85 -2.29
C GLU A 529 -55.25 -6.54 -0.79
N PHE A 530 -55.36 -5.26 -0.41
CA PHE A 530 -55.48 -4.79 0.99
C PHE A 530 -56.44 -3.60 1.14
#